data_AF-A0A0D1ZTJ7-F1
#
_entry.id   AF-A0A0D1ZTJ7-F1
#
_cell.length_a   1.000
_cell.length_b   1.000
_cell.length_c   1.000
_cell.angle_alpha   90.00
_cell.angle_beta   90.00
_cell.angle_gamma   90.00
#
_symmetry.space_group_name_H-M   'P 1'
#
loop_
_entity.id
_entity.type
_entity.pdbx_description
1 polymer ?
#
loop_
_entity_poly.entity_id
_entity_poly.type
_entity_poly.pdbx_seq_one_letter_code
_entity_poly.pdbx_strand_id
1 'polypeptide(L)'
;MALSNNDSNVLSALFDPEASLSRNAPIDDSPTSPTESEAETLIQAKEEQALRSINVSKPTLSNIEQSISTLTNIIQTHPSYASARVNRAQARRLIYNDEQLISQPSMAQKILEDLSEAIRLVTPSTPEESISRTNARVLASAHTHRGYLLLLASKSDDNRKMLSDTVGLKSLSLQELEEAASRELASGGRYGNETARQLAVMTNPYAKLCGSIVKEALTKEISDYYQFQVPLAR
;
A
#
# COMPACT_ATOMS: atom_id res chain seq x y z
N MET A 1 -15.25 36.25 -3.94
CA MET A 1 -15.80 34.90 -3.76
C MET A 1 -14.64 33.97 -3.53
N ALA A 2 -14.48 33.46 -2.31
CA ALA A 2 -13.41 32.51 -1.99
C ALA A 2 -13.80 31.14 -2.56
N LEU A 3 -12.85 30.45 -3.20
CA LEU A 3 -13.02 29.06 -3.61
C LEU A 3 -13.28 28.21 -2.36
N SER A 4 -14.18 27.22 -2.46
CA SER A 4 -14.30 26.22 -1.41
C SER A 4 -12.97 25.50 -1.24
N ASN A 5 -12.66 25.05 -0.02
CA ASN A 5 -11.48 24.20 0.22
C ASN A 5 -11.45 23.01 -0.76
N ASN A 6 -12.61 22.50 -1.18
CA ASN A 6 -12.72 21.42 -2.15
C ASN A 6 -12.31 21.85 -3.57
N ASP A 7 -12.77 23.02 -4.03
CA ASP A 7 -12.41 23.55 -5.37
C ASP A 7 -10.93 23.85 -5.46
N SER A 8 -10.35 24.44 -4.40
CA SER A 8 -8.90 24.63 -4.32
C SER A 8 -8.15 23.31 -4.31
N ASN A 9 -8.70 22.25 -3.71
CA ASN A 9 -8.08 20.93 -3.65
C ASN A 9 -8.13 20.16 -4.98
N VAL A 10 -9.23 20.29 -5.71
CA VAL A 10 -9.39 19.70 -7.05
C VAL A 10 -8.48 20.42 -8.03
N LEU A 11 -8.47 21.75 -8.01
CA LEU A 11 -7.56 22.54 -8.85
C LEU A 11 -6.09 22.28 -8.50
N SER A 12 -5.75 22.21 -7.21
CA SER A 12 -4.39 21.86 -6.80
C SER A 12 -4.01 20.46 -7.27
N ALA A 13 -4.90 19.47 -7.21
CA ALA A 13 -4.63 18.12 -7.75
C ALA A 13 -4.51 18.10 -9.28
N LEU A 14 -5.19 19.01 -9.98
CA LEU A 14 -5.13 19.16 -11.44
C LEU A 14 -3.79 19.74 -11.91
N PHE A 15 -3.21 20.67 -11.13
CA PHE A 15 -1.96 21.36 -11.45
C PHE A 15 -0.73 20.79 -10.72
N ASP A 16 -0.95 20.11 -9.61
CA ASP A 16 0.05 19.46 -8.76
C ASP A 16 -0.51 18.11 -8.24
N PRO A 17 -0.41 17.03 -9.06
CA PRO A 17 -0.87 15.71 -8.64
C PRO A 17 -0.10 15.18 -7.40
N GLU A 18 1.10 15.68 -7.11
CA GLU A 18 1.89 15.33 -5.92
C GLU A 18 1.29 15.93 -4.63
N ALA A 19 0.63 17.10 -4.70
CA ALA A 19 -0.06 17.69 -3.54
C ALA A 19 -1.15 16.75 -2.97
N SER A 20 -1.68 15.84 -3.79
CA SER A 20 -2.63 14.82 -3.33
C SER A 20 -1.97 13.73 -2.46
N LEU A 21 -0.67 13.46 -2.65
CA LEU A 21 0.12 12.49 -1.88
C LEU A 21 0.45 12.99 -0.46
N SER A 22 0.48 14.30 -0.27
CA SER A 22 0.72 14.94 1.04
C SER A 22 -0.54 15.05 1.90
N ARG A 23 -1.73 14.77 1.36
CA ARG A 23 -3.00 14.92 2.09
C ARG A 23 -3.37 13.62 2.80
N ASN A 24 -3.49 13.68 4.12
CA ASN A 24 -4.02 12.59 4.92
C ASN A 24 -5.56 12.59 4.88
N ALA A 25 -6.17 11.40 4.95
CA ALA A 25 -7.61 11.28 5.14
C ALA A 25 -8.04 11.90 6.50
N PRO A 26 -9.25 12.49 6.60
CA PRO A 26 -9.78 12.93 7.87
C PRO A 26 -10.02 11.71 8.78
N ILE A 27 -9.30 11.64 9.89
CA ILE A 27 -9.45 10.57 10.88
C ILE A 27 -10.26 11.11 12.05
N ASP A 28 -11.37 10.44 12.36
CA ASP A 28 -12.13 10.70 13.58
C ASP A 28 -11.46 9.98 14.75
N ASP A 29 -11.22 10.74 15.81
CA ASP A 29 -10.60 10.30 17.07
C ASP A 29 -11.63 10.23 18.21
N SER A 30 -12.92 10.34 17.88
CA SER A 30 -14.00 10.18 18.85
C SER A 30 -14.01 8.76 19.45
N PRO A 31 -14.25 8.62 20.77
CA PRO A 31 -14.33 7.31 21.40
C PRO A 31 -15.55 6.52 20.89
N THR A 32 -15.33 5.28 20.46
CA THR A 32 -16.35 4.34 19.96
C THR A 32 -17.48 4.12 20.98
N SER A 33 -18.71 3.90 20.50
CA SER A 33 -19.89 3.71 21.33
C SER A 33 -19.80 2.47 22.25
N PRO A 34 -20.43 2.47 23.44
CA PRO A 34 -20.26 1.38 24.42
C PRO A 34 -20.82 0.02 23.99
N THR A 35 -21.81 -0.03 23.09
CA THR A 35 -22.54 -1.25 22.72
C THR A 35 -21.86 -2.09 21.63
N GLU A 36 -20.98 -1.51 20.83
CA GLU A 36 -20.12 -2.24 19.88
C GLU A 36 -18.98 -2.98 20.60
N SER A 37 -18.77 -2.68 21.90
CA SER A 37 -17.54 -2.98 22.64
C SER A 37 -17.26 -4.46 22.92
N GLU A 38 -18.20 -5.27 23.42
CA GLU A 38 -17.84 -6.61 23.95
C GLU A 38 -17.51 -7.64 22.87
N ALA A 39 -18.35 -7.75 21.84
CA ALA A 39 -18.13 -8.70 20.75
C ALA A 39 -16.88 -8.35 19.94
N GLU A 40 -16.66 -7.06 19.65
CA GLU A 40 -15.45 -6.60 18.98
C GLU A 40 -14.20 -6.80 19.84
N THR A 41 -14.28 -6.57 21.16
CA THR A 41 -13.17 -6.82 22.08
C THR A 41 -12.78 -8.29 22.11
N LEU A 42 -13.75 -9.21 22.09
CA LEU A 42 -13.48 -10.65 22.01
C LEU A 42 -12.79 -11.05 20.70
N ILE A 43 -13.21 -10.44 19.57
CA ILE A 43 -12.59 -10.70 18.26
C ILE A 43 -11.16 -10.15 18.23
N GLN A 44 -10.96 -8.93 18.72
CA GLN A 44 -9.64 -8.29 18.84
C GLN A 44 -8.70 -9.13 19.72
N ALA A 45 -9.16 -9.62 20.87
CA ALA A 45 -8.36 -10.48 21.74
C ALA A 45 -7.94 -11.79 21.04
N LYS A 46 -8.84 -12.41 20.27
CA LYS A 46 -8.52 -13.61 19.47
C LYS A 46 -7.53 -13.31 18.36
N GLU A 47 -7.70 -12.19 17.67
CA GLU A 47 -6.76 -11.72 16.64
C GLU A 47 -5.37 -11.47 17.23
N GLU A 48 -5.28 -10.74 18.34
CA GLU A 48 -4.01 -10.52 19.05
C GLU A 48 -3.33 -11.82 19.44
N GLN A 49 -4.09 -12.79 19.97
CA GLN A 49 -3.56 -14.10 20.32
C GLN A 49 -2.99 -14.83 19.09
N ALA A 50 -3.66 -14.75 17.94
CA ALA A 50 -3.18 -15.33 16.69
C ALA A 50 -1.88 -14.67 16.18
N LEU A 51 -1.69 -13.38 16.45
CA LEU A 51 -0.53 -12.62 16.02
C LEU A 51 0.69 -12.78 16.94
N ARG A 52 0.46 -13.01 18.25
CA ARG A 52 1.55 -13.14 19.24
C ARG A 52 2.59 -14.20 18.89
N SER A 53 2.16 -15.33 18.32
CA SER A 53 3.06 -16.45 17.97
C SER A 53 3.90 -16.19 16.71
N ILE A 54 3.50 -15.22 15.88
CA ILE A 54 4.19 -14.85 14.64
C ILE A 54 4.92 -13.52 14.71
N ASN A 55 4.64 -12.69 15.72
CA ASN A 55 5.32 -11.41 15.96
C ASN A 55 6.64 -11.60 16.72
N VAL A 56 7.47 -12.50 16.22
CA VAL A 56 8.82 -12.81 16.72
C VAL A 56 9.79 -12.83 15.55
N SER A 57 11.10 -12.70 15.79
CA SER A 57 12.08 -12.54 14.70
C SER A 57 12.11 -13.69 13.70
N LYS A 58 11.81 -14.92 14.14
CA LYS A 58 11.79 -16.13 13.31
C LYS A 58 10.65 -17.06 13.75
N PRO A 59 9.41 -16.84 13.29
CA PRO A 59 8.30 -17.70 13.62
C PRO A 59 8.45 -19.08 12.94
N THR A 60 7.95 -20.13 13.58
CA THR A 60 7.94 -21.48 13.00
C THR A 60 6.81 -21.61 11.99
N LEU A 61 6.95 -22.50 11.01
CA LEU A 61 5.89 -22.78 10.03
C LEU A 61 4.57 -23.16 10.72
N SER A 62 4.63 -24.02 11.74
CA SER A 62 3.46 -24.43 12.54
C SER A 62 2.76 -23.24 13.19
N ASN A 63 3.51 -22.28 13.77
CA ASN A 63 2.91 -21.07 14.36
C ASN A 63 2.21 -20.22 13.29
N ILE A 64 2.81 -20.10 12.10
CA ILE A 64 2.24 -19.32 11.00
C ILE A 64 0.95 -19.98 10.48
N GLU A 65 0.95 -21.29 10.28
CA GLU A 65 -0.23 -22.05 9.85
C GLU A 65 -1.36 -21.98 10.88
N GLN A 66 -1.05 -22.08 12.17
CA GLN A 66 -2.02 -21.91 13.25
C GLN A 66 -2.59 -20.48 13.27
N SER A 67 -1.75 -19.47 13.06
CA SER A 67 -2.20 -18.07 12.94
C SER A 67 -3.15 -17.89 11.76
N ILE A 68 -2.81 -18.41 10.57
CA ILE A 68 -3.67 -18.37 9.38
C ILE A 68 -4.99 -19.09 9.62
N SER A 69 -4.98 -20.24 10.29
CA SER A 69 -6.18 -20.99 10.64
C SER A 69 -7.09 -20.18 11.57
N THR A 70 -6.52 -19.58 12.61
CA THR A 70 -7.27 -18.74 13.58
C THR A 70 -7.87 -17.51 12.90
N LEU A 71 -7.08 -16.80 12.09
CA LEU A 71 -7.56 -15.65 11.31
C LEU A 71 -8.63 -16.05 10.29
N THR A 72 -8.52 -17.24 9.70
CA THR A 72 -9.56 -17.78 8.81
C THR A 72 -10.87 -18.03 9.54
N ASN A 73 -10.81 -18.58 10.76
CA ASN A 73 -11.99 -18.76 11.59
C ASN A 73 -12.66 -17.41 11.92
N ILE A 74 -11.87 -16.38 12.31
CA ILE A 74 -12.39 -15.03 12.55
C ILE A 74 -13.11 -14.48 11.31
N ILE A 75 -12.53 -14.64 10.12
CA ILE A 75 -13.12 -14.16 8.86
C ILE A 75 -14.42 -14.91 8.53
N GLN A 76 -14.49 -16.21 8.83
CA GLN A 76 -15.69 -17.01 8.61
C GLN A 76 -16.82 -16.63 9.56
N THR A 77 -16.52 -16.33 10.82
CA THR A 77 -17.53 -15.95 11.82
C THR A 77 -17.89 -14.47 11.75
N HIS A 78 -16.96 -13.61 11.32
CA HIS A 78 -17.14 -12.16 11.18
C HIS A 78 -16.64 -11.67 9.81
N PRO A 79 -17.42 -11.89 8.73
CA PRO A 79 -17.00 -11.53 7.38
C PRO A 79 -16.71 -10.04 7.19
N SER A 80 -17.27 -9.12 7.98
CA SER A 80 -16.98 -7.69 7.91
C SER A 80 -15.70 -7.27 8.65
N TYR A 81 -15.08 -8.15 9.43
CA TYR A 81 -13.88 -7.82 10.21
C TYR A 81 -12.63 -7.78 9.31
N ALA A 82 -12.32 -6.59 8.81
CA ALA A 82 -11.29 -6.38 7.78
C ALA A 82 -9.85 -6.58 8.29
N SER A 83 -9.57 -6.25 9.56
CA SER A 83 -8.24 -6.39 10.16
C SER A 83 -7.71 -7.83 10.02
N ALA A 84 -8.55 -8.83 10.29
CA ALA A 84 -8.15 -10.24 10.19
C ALA A 84 -7.72 -10.64 8.75
N ARG A 85 -8.29 -10.03 7.70
CA ARG A 85 -7.89 -10.28 6.31
C ARG A 85 -6.50 -9.75 6.02
N VAL A 86 -6.22 -8.51 6.43
CA VAL A 86 -4.90 -7.90 6.26
C VAL A 86 -3.83 -8.70 7.02
N ASN A 87 -4.16 -9.13 8.23
CA ASN A 87 -3.29 -9.96 9.04
C ASN A 87 -3.07 -11.35 8.43
N ARG A 88 -4.10 -11.96 7.83
CA ARG A 88 -3.98 -13.25 7.16
C ARG A 88 -3.13 -13.15 5.90
N ALA A 89 -3.28 -12.06 5.14
CA ALA A 89 -2.41 -11.73 4.02
C ALA A 89 -0.94 -11.62 4.46
N GLN A 90 -0.66 -10.91 5.57
CA GLN A 90 0.68 -10.82 6.14
C GLN A 90 1.21 -12.20 6.57
N ALA A 91 0.43 -12.99 7.29
CA ALA A 91 0.84 -14.32 7.74
C ALA A 91 1.17 -15.26 6.56
N ARG A 92 0.41 -15.20 5.46
CA ARG A 92 0.74 -15.97 4.23
C ARG A 92 2.06 -15.54 3.60
N ARG A 93 2.41 -14.25 3.64
CA ARG A 93 3.72 -13.74 3.19
C ARG A 93 4.88 -14.13 4.12
N LEU A 94 4.60 -14.61 5.33
CA LEU A 94 5.65 -15.20 6.18
C LEU A 94 5.97 -16.65 5.78
N ILE A 95 5.05 -17.35 5.10
CA ILE A 95 5.31 -18.70 4.56
C ILE A 95 6.18 -18.62 3.31
N TYR A 96 5.84 -17.70 2.41
CA TYR A 96 6.52 -17.51 1.14
C TYR A 96 7.20 -16.16 1.15
N ASN A 97 8.53 -16.14 1.17
CA ASN A 97 9.27 -14.91 0.91
C ASN A 97 8.95 -14.39 -0.51
N ASP A 98 9.35 -13.17 -0.83
CA ASP A 98 8.98 -12.54 -2.11
C ASP A 98 9.45 -13.35 -3.33
N GLU A 99 10.62 -13.98 -3.27
CA GLU A 99 11.16 -14.85 -4.33
C GLU A 99 10.32 -16.12 -4.52
N GLN A 100 9.93 -16.76 -3.42
CA GLN A 100 9.08 -17.95 -3.43
C GLN A 100 7.66 -17.61 -3.90
N LEU A 101 7.15 -16.44 -3.53
CA LEU A 101 5.81 -16.00 -3.88
C LEU A 101 5.66 -15.80 -5.39
N ILE A 102 6.73 -15.44 -6.11
CA ILE A 102 6.74 -15.31 -7.58
C ILE A 102 6.29 -16.60 -8.26
N SER A 103 6.71 -17.74 -7.73
CA SER A 103 6.38 -19.06 -8.26
C SER A 103 5.05 -19.63 -7.74
N GLN A 104 4.31 -18.88 -6.92
CA GLN A 104 3.09 -19.36 -6.23
C GLN A 104 1.87 -18.50 -6.57
N PRO A 105 1.40 -18.50 -7.83
CA PRO A 105 0.35 -17.58 -8.31
C PRO A 105 -0.96 -17.72 -7.53
N SER A 106 -1.34 -18.95 -7.15
CA SER A 106 -2.56 -19.17 -6.37
C SER A 106 -2.46 -18.61 -4.95
N MET A 107 -1.26 -18.53 -4.37
CA MET A 107 -1.05 -17.91 -3.05
C MET A 107 -1.04 -16.39 -3.14
N ALA A 108 -0.38 -15.85 -4.16
CA ALA A 108 -0.42 -14.43 -4.46
C ALA A 108 -1.86 -13.94 -4.69
N GLN A 109 -2.67 -14.71 -5.44
CA GLN A 109 -4.10 -14.43 -5.61
C GLN A 109 -4.83 -14.35 -4.26
N LYS A 110 -4.70 -15.38 -3.40
CA LYS A 110 -5.36 -15.38 -2.08
C LYS A 110 -4.96 -14.20 -1.19
N ILE A 111 -3.70 -13.77 -1.27
CA ILE A 111 -3.21 -12.58 -0.55
C ILE A 111 -3.88 -11.32 -1.12
N LEU A 112 -3.89 -11.16 -2.44
CA LEU A 112 -4.49 -10.01 -3.11
C LEU A 112 -6.00 -9.92 -2.90
N GLU A 113 -6.71 -11.06 -2.84
CA GLU A 113 -8.14 -11.15 -2.52
C GLU A 113 -8.42 -10.68 -1.09
N ASP A 114 -7.64 -11.14 -0.11
CA ASP A 114 -7.78 -10.68 1.28
C ASP A 114 -7.59 -9.17 1.42
N LEU A 115 -6.57 -8.63 0.75
CA LEU A 115 -6.27 -7.19 0.78
C LEU A 115 -7.35 -6.37 0.07
N SER A 116 -7.82 -6.84 -1.10
CA SER A 116 -8.86 -6.15 -1.88
C SER A 116 -10.18 -6.13 -1.12
N GLU A 117 -10.55 -7.24 -0.48
CA GLU A 117 -11.77 -7.31 0.32
C GLU A 117 -11.67 -6.47 1.60
N ALA A 118 -10.52 -6.44 2.28
CA ALA A 118 -10.31 -5.55 3.41
C ALA A 118 -10.49 -4.07 3.01
N ILE A 119 -9.94 -3.67 1.86
CA ILE A 119 -10.09 -2.31 1.33
C ILE A 119 -11.55 -2.04 1.00
N ARG A 120 -12.23 -2.97 0.32
CA ARG A 120 -13.66 -2.82 -0.03
C ARG A 120 -14.55 -2.64 1.21
N LEU A 121 -14.25 -3.34 2.30
CA LEU A 121 -15.04 -3.28 3.55
C LEU A 121 -14.88 -1.95 4.30
N VAL A 122 -13.72 -1.31 4.18
CA VAL A 122 -13.33 -0.19 5.07
C VAL A 122 -13.21 1.13 4.32
N THR A 123 -13.16 1.11 2.98
CA THR A 123 -13.12 2.33 2.18
C THR A 123 -14.41 3.13 2.39
N PRO A 124 -14.32 4.42 2.78
CA PRO A 124 -15.49 5.25 2.96
C PRO A 124 -16.26 5.44 1.65
N SER A 125 -17.57 5.68 1.76
CA SER A 125 -18.42 5.84 0.57
C SER A 125 -18.18 7.18 -0.11
N THR A 126 -17.71 8.18 0.65
CA THR A 126 -17.37 9.51 0.14
C THR A 126 -15.96 9.92 0.59
N PRO A 127 -15.23 10.71 -0.20
CA PRO A 127 -13.88 11.15 0.17
C PRO A 127 -13.81 12.04 1.43
N GLU A 128 -14.93 12.63 1.84
CA GLU A 128 -15.06 13.59 2.93
C GLU A 128 -15.46 12.92 4.26
N GLU A 129 -15.91 11.66 4.19
CA GLU A 129 -16.29 10.88 5.37
C GLU A 129 -15.06 10.62 6.24
N SER A 130 -15.16 10.99 7.51
CA SER A 130 -14.13 10.71 8.49
C SER A 130 -14.13 9.22 8.84
N ILE A 131 -12.96 8.60 8.82
CA ILE A 131 -12.81 7.18 9.18
C ILE A 131 -12.21 7.04 10.58
N SER A 132 -12.54 5.95 11.27
CA SER A 132 -11.92 5.64 12.56
C SER A 132 -10.41 5.38 12.42
N ARG A 133 -9.65 5.64 13.48
CA ARG A 133 -8.21 5.37 13.51
C ARG A 133 -7.87 3.89 13.21
N THR A 134 -8.69 2.96 13.66
CA THR A 134 -8.52 1.52 13.37
C THR A 134 -8.69 1.24 11.89
N ASN A 135 -9.74 1.80 11.28
CA ASN A 135 -10.03 1.66 9.86
C ASN A 135 -8.93 2.29 8.98
N ALA A 136 -8.43 3.47 9.39
CA ALA A 136 -7.29 4.10 8.72
C ALA A 136 -6.05 3.20 8.73
N ARG A 137 -5.73 2.55 9.86
CA ARG A 137 -4.60 1.59 9.93
C ARG A 137 -4.80 0.37 9.02
N VAL A 138 -6.02 -0.17 8.97
CA VAL A 138 -6.36 -1.29 8.07
C VAL A 138 -6.15 -0.88 6.62
N LEU A 139 -6.68 0.27 6.20
CA LEU A 139 -6.52 0.79 4.83
C LEU A 139 -5.06 1.09 4.52
N ALA A 140 -4.34 1.75 5.42
CA ALA A 140 -2.93 2.06 5.26
C ALA A 140 -2.11 0.78 5.02
N SER A 141 -2.31 -0.24 5.85
CA SER A 141 -1.62 -1.53 5.73
C SER A 141 -2.02 -2.27 4.45
N ALA A 142 -3.32 -2.37 4.16
CA ALA A 142 -3.82 -3.11 3.01
C ALA A 142 -3.34 -2.52 1.68
N HIS A 143 -3.45 -1.19 1.51
CA HIS A 143 -2.99 -0.48 0.32
C HIS A 143 -1.47 -0.58 0.17
N THR A 144 -0.71 -0.44 1.27
CA THR A 144 0.75 -0.60 1.24
C THR A 144 1.15 -1.99 0.77
N HIS A 145 0.48 -3.03 1.28
CA HIS A 145 0.72 -4.41 0.87
C HIS A 145 0.38 -4.66 -0.59
N ARG A 146 -0.81 -4.26 -1.04
CA ARG A 146 -1.22 -4.43 -2.44
C ARG A 146 -0.26 -3.68 -3.37
N GLY A 147 0.07 -2.44 -3.03
CA GLY A 147 1.03 -1.63 -3.77
C GLY A 147 2.43 -2.26 -3.84
N TYR A 148 2.92 -2.82 -2.74
CA TYR A 148 4.19 -3.54 -2.74
C TYR A 148 4.19 -4.76 -3.66
N LEU A 149 3.15 -5.59 -3.62
CA LEU A 149 3.05 -6.79 -4.47
C LEU A 149 2.94 -6.43 -5.96
N LEU A 150 2.22 -5.36 -6.30
CA LEU A 150 2.14 -4.84 -7.66
C LEU A 150 3.51 -4.28 -8.12
N LEU A 151 4.22 -3.59 -7.24
CA LEU A 151 5.56 -3.07 -7.52
C LEU A 151 6.58 -4.21 -7.71
N LEU A 152 6.45 -5.29 -6.93
CA LEU A 152 7.27 -6.49 -7.10
C LEU A 152 7.00 -7.14 -8.45
N ALA A 153 5.73 -7.31 -8.80
CA ALA A 153 5.30 -7.89 -10.08
C ALA A 153 5.72 -7.04 -11.29
N SER A 154 5.85 -5.72 -11.14
CA SER A 154 6.26 -4.82 -12.24
C SER A 154 7.75 -4.87 -12.56
N LYS A 155 8.59 -5.51 -11.73
CA LYS A 155 10.06 -5.51 -11.93
C LYS A 155 10.54 -6.36 -13.10
N SER A 156 9.80 -7.40 -13.47
CA SER A 156 10.18 -8.28 -14.57
C SER A 156 8.98 -9.12 -15.03
N ASP A 157 9.03 -9.65 -16.25
CA ASP A 157 8.04 -10.63 -16.72
C ASP A 157 8.05 -11.93 -15.89
N ASP A 158 9.18 -12.27 -15.26
CA ASP A 158 9.24 -13.41 -14.35
C ASP A 158 8.44 -13.15 -13.07
N ASN A 159 8.64 -11.99 -12.44
CA ASN A 159 7.88 -11.58 -11.25
C ASN A 159 6.39 -11.49 -11.55
N ARG A 160 6.02 -10.99 -12.74
CA ARG A 160 4.62 -10.88 -13.19
C ARG A 160 3.88 -12.23 -13.19
N LYS A 161 4.58 -13.36 -13.30
CA LYS A 161 3.97 -14.71 -13.24
C LYS A 161 3.21 -14.95 -11.94
N MET A 162 3.57 -14.28 -10.85
CA MET A 162 2.85 -14.35 -9.58
C MET A 162 1.38 -13.92 -9.71
N LEU A 163 1.04 -13.14 -10.73
CA LEU A 163 -0.31 -12.64 -10.97
C LEU A 163 -1.13 -13.51 -11.94
N SER A 164 -0.59 -14.65 -12.42
CA SER A 164 -1.21 -15.47 -13.48
C SER A 164 -2.64 -15.94 -13.15
N ASP A 165 -2.90 -16.21 -11.87
CA ASP A 165 -4.21 -16.65 -11.37
C ASP A 165 -5.12 -15.46 -11.02
N THR A 166 -4.59 -14.24 -10.95
CA THR A 166 -5.36 -13.05 -10.56
C THR A 166 -5.99 -12.37 -11.77
N VAL A 167 -7.30 -12.58 -11.92
CA VAL A 167 -8.11 -11.99 -13.01
C VAL A 167 -8.00 -10.46 -12.97
N GLY A 168 -7.86 -9.84 -14.14
CA GLY A 168 -7.69 -8.39 -14.29
C GLY A 168 -6.25 -7.90 -14.15
N LEU A 169 -5.45 -8.50 -13.26
CA LEU A 169 -4.04 -8.12 -13.07
C LEU A 169 -3.09 -8.85 -14.03
N LYS A 170 -3.38 -10.10 -14.39
CA LYS A 170 -2.53 -10.90 -15.29
C LYS A 170 -2.32 -10.30 -16.68
N SER A 171 -3.25 -9.45 -17.15
CA SER A 171 -3.21 -8.81 -18.46
C SER A 171 -2.43 -7.51 -18.48
N LEU A 172 -2.17 -6.90 -17.32
CA LEU A 172 -1.49 -5.61 -17.23
C LEU A 172 -0.02 -5.73 -17.57
N SER A 173 0.51 -4.78 -18.34
CA SER A 173 1.93 -4.62 -18.64
C SER A 173 2.73 -4.23 -17.39
N LEU A 174 4.06 -4.33 -17.47
CA LEU A 174 4.95 -3.93 -16.36
C LEU A 174 4.74 -2.45 -15.99
N GLN A 175 4.54 -1.57 -16.97
CA GLN A 175 4.25 -0.17 -16.72
C GLN A 175 2.91 0.03 -16.01
N GLU A 176 1.83 -0.59 -16.50
CA GLU A 176 0.51 -0.50 -15.86
C GLU A 176 0.51 -1.04 -14.42
N LEU A 177 1.30 -2.09 -14.16
CA LEU A 177 1.51 -2.63 -12.81
C LEU A 177 2.26 -1.65 -11.91
N GLU A 178 3.30 -0.98 -12.42
CA GLU A 178 4.02 0.04 -11.65
C GLU A 178 3.14 1.26 -11.37
N GLU A 179 2.34 1.71 -12.34
CA GLU A 179 1.36 2.78 -12.13
C GLU A 179 0.27 2.38 -11.13
N ALA A 180 -0.23 1.14 -11.21
CA ALA A 180 -1.17 0.61 -10.23
C ALA A 180 -0.54 0.53 -8.83
N ALA A 181 0.72 0.12 -8.73
CA ALA A 181 1.47 0.13 -7.48
C ALA A 181 1.60 1.54 -6.90
N SER A 182 1.92 2.54 -7.73
CA SER A 182 2.02 3.94 -7.31
C SER A 182 0.70 4.44 -6.72
N ARG A 183 -0.44 4.15 -7.35
CA ARG A 183 -1.78 4.52 -6.83
C ARG A 183 -2.12 3.85 -5.49
N GLU A 184 -1.76 2.58 -5.35
CA GLU A 184 -1.95 1.84 -4.10
C GLU A 184 -1.07 2.41 -2.98
N LEU A 185 0.22 2.64 -3.24
CA LEU A 185 1.15 3.21 -2.27
C LEU A 185 0.77 4.64 -1.87
N ALA A 186 0.27 5.44 -2.82
CA ALA A 186 -0.28 6.77 -2.56
C ALA A 186 -1.46 6.70 -1.58
N SER A 187 -2.36 5.74 -1.78
CA SER A 187 -3.48 5.49 -0.88
C SER A 187 -3.00 5.03 0.51
N GLY A 188 -1.99 4.15 0.57
CA GLY A 188 -1.34 3.77 1.82
C GLY A 188 -0.76 4.98 2.58
N GLY A 189 -0.11 5.89 1.86
CA GLY A 189 0.40 7.16 2.40
C GLY A 189 -0.70 8.10 2.89
N ARG A 190 -1.80 8.22 2.16
CA ARG A 190 -2.99 9.00 2.53
C ARG A 190 -3.61 8.53 3.84
N TYR A 191 -3.58 7.23 4.13
CA TYR A 191 -4.09 6.67 5.38
C TYR A 191 -3.02 6.58 6.50
N GLY A 192 -1.82 7.11 6.27
CA GLY A 192 -0.81 7.33 7.31
C GLY A 192 0.40 6.38 7.28
N ASN A 193 0.61 5.60 6.21
CA ASN A 193 1.85 4.81 6.06
C ASN A 193 2.97 5.62 5.39
N GLU A 194 3.99 6.00 6.16
CA GLU A 194 5.09 6.84 5.65
C GLU A 194 5.94 6.13 4.58
N THR A 195 6.24 4.85 4.77
CA THR A 195 7.01 4.07 3.79
C THR A 195 6.26 3.99 2.46
N ALA A 196 4.95 3.79 2.50
CA ALA A 196 4.12 3.79 1.31
C ALA A 196 4.13 5.15 0.62
N ARG A 197 4.07 6.26 1.38
CA ARG A 197 4.18 7.61 0.82
C ARG A 197 5.49 7.81 0.08
N GLN A 198 6.62 7.42 0.68
CA GLN A 198 7.93 7.52 0.06
C GLN A 198 8.02 6.67 -1.23
N LEU A 199 7.53 5.43 -1.17
CA LEU A 199 7.50 4.56 -2.35
C LEU A 199 6.54 5.06 -3.44
N ALA A 200 5.44 5.72 -3.08
CA ALA A 200 4.50 6.33 -4.02
C ALA A 200 5.19 7.40 -4.88
N VAL A 201 5.96 8.29 -4.24
CA VAL A 201 6.76 9.31 -4.93
C VAL A 201 7.78 8.67 -5.86
N MET A 202 8.51 7.64 -5.39
CA MET A 202 9.53 6.96 -6.20
C MET A 202 8.95 6.21 -7.42
N THR A 203 7.69 5.78 -7.34
CA THR A 203 7.02 5.04 -8.41
C THR A 203 6.16 5.93 -9.31
N ASN A 204 5.97 7.21 -8.96
CA ASN A 204 5.18 8.14 -9.76
C ASN A 204 5.90 8.48 -11.09
N PRO A 205 5.28 8.22 -12.25
CA PRO A 205 5.89 8.53 -13.55
C PRO A 205 6.22 10.02 -13.72
N TYR A 206 5.41 10.92 -13.15
CA TYR A 206 5.66 12.35 -13.20
C TYR A 206 6.89 12.74 -12.37
N ALA A 207 6.98 12.26 -11.13
CA ALA A 207 8.14 12.51 -10.27
C ALA A 207 9.44 11.99 -10.89
N LYS A 208 9.40 10.82 -11.55
CA LYS A 208 10.55 10.27 -12.30
C LYS A 208 10.96 11.17 -13.46
N LEU A 209 10.00 11.66 -14.25
CA LEU A 209 10.27 12.56 -15.38
C LEU A 209 10.85 13.90 -14.92
N CYS A 210 10.26 14.52 -13.89
CA CYS A 210 10.78 15.74 -13.30
C CYS A 210 12.20 15.52 -12.77
N GLY A 211 12.43 14.41 -12.07
CA GLY A 211 13.74 14.04 -11.56
C GLY A 211 14.79 13.86 -12.67
N SER A 212 14.42 13.25 -13.81
CA SER A 212 15.35 13.10 -14.95
C SER A 212 15.66 14.43 -15.62
N ILE A 213 14.67 15.31 -15.79
CA ILE A 213 14.85 16.65 -16.37
C ILE A 213 15.79 17.50 -15.49
N VAL A 214 15.54 17.52 -14.17
CA VAL A 214 16.38 18.27 -13.22
C VAL A 214 17.79 17.70 -13.20
N LYS A 215 17.94 16.37 -13.18
CA LYS A 215 19.26 15.71 -13.23
C LYS A 215 20.02 16.07 -14.50
N GLU A 216 19.36 16.09 -15.66
CA GLU A 216 19.96 16.46 -16.93
C GLU A 216 20.41 17.93 -16.93
N ALA A 217 19.55 18.85 -16.45
CA ALA A 217 19.87 20.27 -16.32
C ALA A 217 21.09 20.50 -15.41
N LEU A 218 21.13 19.87 -14.24
CA LEU A 218 22.28 19.97 -13.32
C LEU A 218 23.56 19.37 -13.92
N THR A 219 23.45 18.23 -14.60
CA THR A 219 24.60 17.61 -15.28
C THR A 219 25.18 18.55 -16.33
N LYS A 220 24.31 19.23 -17.08
CA LYS A 220 24.71 20.24 -18.07
C LYS A 220 25.39 21.44 -17.41
N GLU A 221 24.80 22.02 -16.36
CA GLU A 221 25.40 23.16 -15.64
C GLU A 221 26.79 22.83 -15.07
N ILE A 222 26.95 21.64 -14.47
CA ILE A 222 28.22 21.18 -13.93
C ILE A 222 29.25 21.01 -15.06
N SER A 223 28.85 20.39 -16.18
CA SER A 223 29.72 20.22 -17.35
C SER A 223 30.16 21.57 -17.92
N ASP A 224 29.23 22.52 -18.08
CA ASP A 224 29.50 23.86 -18.58
C ASP A 224 30.49 24.57 -17.63
N TYR A 225 30.27 24.52 -16.32
CA TYR A 225 31.19 25.09 -15.31
C TYR A 225 32.62 24.55 -15.44
N TYR A 226 32.81 23.24 -15.59
CA TYR A 226 34.15 22.66 -15.75
C TYR A 226 34.79 22.98 -17.12
N GLN A 227 34.00 23.14 -18.19
CA GLN A 227 34.52 23.62 -19.48
C GLN A 227 35.08 25.05 -19.39
N PHE A 228 34.47 25.92 -18.58
CA PHE A 228 34.95 27.29 -18.38
C PHE A 228 36.19 27.41 -17.48
N GLN A 229 36.57 26.36 -16.73
CA GLN A 229 37.72 26.37 -15.81
C GLN A 229 39.03 25.79 -16.39
N VAL A 230 39.03 25.22 -17.59
CA VAL A 230 40.27 24.79 -18.26
C VAL A 230 40.82 25.94 -19.10
N PRO A 231 41.88 26.65 -18.68
CA PRO A 231 42.54 27.59 -19.57
C PRO A 231 43.21 26.77 -20.68
N LEU A 232 43.02 27.18 -21.94
CA LEU A 232 43.90 26.78 -23.04
C LEU A 232 45.34 27.15 -22.65
N ALA A 233 46.08 26.18 -22.12
CA ALA A 233 47.53 26.28 -21.99
C ALA A 233 48.08 26.31 -23.43
N ARG A 234 48.37 27.53 -23.89
CA ARG A 234 49.25 27.81 -25.04
C ARG A 234 50.69 27.91 -24.55
#